data_AF-A0A2V6JV11-F1
#
_entry.id   AF-A0A2V6JV11-F1
#
_cell.length_a   1.000
_cell.length_b   1.000
_cell.length_c   1.000
_cell.angle_alpha   90.00
_cell.angle_beta   90.00
_cell.angle_gamma   90.00
#
_symmetry.space_group_name_H-M   'P 1'
#
loop_
_entity.id
_entity.type
_entity.pdbx_description
1 polymer ?
#
loop_
_entity_poly.entity_id
_entity_poly.type
_entity_poly.pdbx_seq_one_letter_code
_entity_poly.pdbx_strand_id
1 'polypeptide(L)'
;MKARLPAKDDLFRLARVGSCVIGCALLGFAGCWKTEPIDEAKAAGKTTADFPQITADIFKPMDGGIDLSPEEIMGRNTWNLWSGGNQHFWNHAAQDSYGLMDLLKMLDNRKFPRGARFKILGLVNEPGFRTASKPDEFGLWLDEQVEPEPKGIDETIYGKSSGVLGFRLFPNPEFNDEARKKWNGDR
;
A
#
# COMPACT_ATOMS: atom_id res chain seq x y z
N MET A 1 -35.95 68.85 27.33
CA MET A 1 -34.73 68.20 26.79
C MET A 1 -34.69 66.77 27.32
N LYS A 2 -34.78 65.74 26.47
CA LYS A 2 -34.60 64.33 26.88
C LYS A 2 -33.13 63.96 26.66
N ALA A 3 -32.41 63.67 27.74
CA ALA A 3 -31.06 63.10 27.69
C ALA A 3 -31.13 61.62 27.27
N ARG A 4 -30.38 61.22 26.24
CA ARG A 4 -30.19 59.82 25.85
C ARG A 4 -29.10 59.20 26.72
N LEU A 5 -29.42 58.10 27.41
CA LEU A 5 -28.48 57.28 28.17
C LEU A 5 -27.61 56.40 27.24
N PRO A 6 -26.32 56.16 27.56
CA PRO A 6 -25.33 55.48 26.73
C PRO A 6 -25.33 53.95 26.91
N ALA A 7 -26.50 53.32 27.02
CA ALA A 7 -26.60 51.90 27.39
C ALA A 7 -26.55 50.92 26.19
N LYS A 8 -26.53 51.42 24.95
CA LYS A 8 -26.64 50.56 23.76
C LYS A 8 -25.30 50.02 23.27
N ASP A 9 -24.19 50.73 23.44
CA ASP A 9 -22.93 50.37 22.79
C ASP A 9 -22.18 49.23 23.50
N ASP A 10 -22.32 49.09 24.83
CA ASP A 10 -21.65 48.01 25.59
C ASP A 10 -22.29 46.64 25.39
N LEU A 11 -23.61 46.58 25.19
CA LEU A 11 -24.32 45.32 24.94
C LEU A 11 -23.91 44.70 23.60
N PHE A 12 -23.68 45.53 22.57
CA PHE A 12 -23.23 45.07 21.26
C PHE A 12 -21.76 44.61 21.25
N ARG A 13 -20.90 45.17 22.12
CA ARG A 13 -19.50 44.74 22.24
C ARG A 13 -19.36 43.39 22.95
N LEU A 14 -20.10 43.15 24.02
CA LEU A 14 -20.13 41.86 24.73
C LEU A 14 -20.67 40.72 23.86
N ALA A 15 -21.70 40.97 23.04
CA ALA A 15 -22.26 39.98 22.12
C ALA A 15 -21.29 39.58 20.99
N ARG A 16 -20.45 40.51 20.52
CA ARG A 16 -19.43 40.25 19.49
C ARG A 16 -18.28 39.39 20.00
N VAL A 17 -17.80 39.64 21.22
CA VAL A 17 -16.71 38.85 21.83
C VAL A 17 -17.18 37.43 22.16
N GLY A 18 -18.39 37.27 22.70
CA GLY A 18 -18.96 35.94 22.99
C GLY A 18 -19.16 35.08 21.74
N SER A 19 -19.59 35.69 20.63
CA SER A 19 -19.77 34.98 19.35
C SER A 19 -18.44 34.54 18.72
N CYS A 20 -17.38 35.34 18.84
CA CYS A 20 -16.04 34.95 18.39
C CYS A 20 -15.41 33.85 19.25
N VAL A 21 -15.60 33.87 20.57
CA VAL A 21 -15.09 32.81 21.46
C VAL A 21 -15.81 31.47 21.22
N ILE A 22 -17.13 31.50 21.01
CA ILE A 22 -17.91 30.30 20.66
C ILE A 22 -17.53 29.79 19.25
N GLY A 23 -17.34 30.68 18.27
CA GLY A 23 -16.87 30.31 16.93
C GLY A 23 -15.47 29.69 16.94
N CYS A 24 -14.53 30.23 17.71
CA CYS A 24 -13.19 29.66 17.87
C CYS A 24 -13.20 28.33 18.65
N ALA A 25 -14.10 28.17 19.64
CA ALA A 25 -14.26 26.91 20.36
C ALA A 25 -14.86 25.80 19.48
N LEU A 26 -15.82 26.12 18.61
CA LEU A 26 -16.39 25.17 17.64
C LEU A 26 -15.37 24.75 16.57
N LEU A 27 -14.45 25.63 16.18
CA LEU A 27 -13.32 25.29 15.29
C LEU A 27 -12.27 24.40 15.98
N GLY A 28 -12.15 24.45 17.32
CA GLY A 28 -11.25 23.58 18.09
C GLY A 28 -11.70 22.12 18.16
N PHE A 29 -13.01 21.84 18.05
CA PHE A 29 -13.57 20.49 18.00
C PHE A 29 -13.71 19.94 16.57
N ALA A 30 -13.56 20.77 15.54
CA ALA A 30 -13.37 20.36 14.16
C ALA A 30 -11.90 19.93 13.90
N GLY A 31 -11.24 19.35 14.90
CA GLY A 31 -9.94 18.72 14.69
C GLY A 31 -10.09 17.63 13.64
N CYS A 32 -9.27 17.70 12.57
CA CYS A 32 -9.19 16.65 11.55
C CYS A 32 -9.09 15.30 12.22
N TRP A 33 -10.18 14.52 12.17
CA TRP A 33 -10.11 13.11 12.49
C TRP A 33 -9.14 12.51 11.48
N LYS A 34 -7.99 12.03 11.96
CA LYS A 34 -7.11 11.24 11.13
C LYS A 34 -7.83 9.91 10.90
N THR A 35 -8.54 9.81 9.79
CA THR A 35 -8.95 8.52 9.25
C THR A 35 -7.69 7.78 8.86
N GLU A 36 -7.22 6.93 9.78
CA GLU A 36 -6.13 6.02 9.48
C GLU A 36 -6.63 5.01 8.45
N PRO A 37 -5.94 4.86 7.30
CA PRO A 37 -6.25 3.79 6.36
C PRO A 37 -6.22 2.43 7.06
N ILE A 38 -7.23 1.60 6.79
CA ILE A 38 -7.28 0.22 7.29
C ILE A 38 -6.70 -0.66 6.18
N ASP A 39 -5.54 -1.27 6.41
CA ASP A 39 -4.98 -2.25 5.49
C ASP A 39 -5.57 -3.66 5.69
N GLU A 40 -5.28 -4.63 4.80
CA GLU A 40 -5.90 -5.96 4.89
C GLU A 40 -5.48 -6.68 6.17
N ALA A 41 -4.24 -6.48 6.64
CA ALA A 41 -3.77 -7.06 7.90
C ALA A 41 -4.60 -6.52 9.08
N LYS A 42 -4.79 -5.20 9.18
CA LYS A 42 -5.61 -4.56 10.22
C LYS A 42 -7.09 -4.91 10.07
N ALA A 43 -7.61 -4.97 8.85
CA ALA A 43 -8.97 -5.44 8.57
C ALA A 43 -9.19 -6.90 9.00
N ALA A 44 -8.15 -7.73 8.89
CA ALA A 44 -8.13 -9.10 9.38
C ALA A 44 -7.86 -9.20 10.90
N GLY A 45 -7.76 -8.08 11.62
CA GLY A 45 -7.54 -8.04 13.06
C GLY A 45 -6.10 -8.38 13.49
N LYS A 46 -5.14 -8.36 12.56
CA LYS A 46 -3.72 -8.57 12.87
C LYS A 46 -3.18 -7.41 13.70
N THR A 47 -2.30 -7.76 14.63
CA THR A 47 -1.57 -6.83 15.49
C THR A 47 -0.09 -6.88 15.15
N THR A 48 0.73 -5.99 15.70
CA THR A 48 2.19 -6.03 15.51
C THR A 48 2.83 -7.34 15.96
N ALA A 49 2.20 -8.07 16.88
CA ALA A 49 2.66 -9.40 17.31
C ALA A 49 2.53 -10.46 16.21
N ASP A 50 1.67 -10.23 15.22
CA ASP A 50 1.46 -11.13 14.07
C ASP A 50 2.46 -10.89 12.93
N PHE A 51 3.43 -9.98 13.11
CA PHE A 51 4.51 -9.67 12.16
C PHE A 51 5.86 -10.19 12.69
N PRO A 52 6.03 -11.50 12.93
CA PRO A 52 7.28 -12.04 13.41
C PRO A 52 8.37 -11.91 12.34
N GLN A 53 9.63 -11.97 12.76
CA GLN A 53 10.72 -12.18 11.81
C GLN A 53 10.52 -13.51 11.07
N ILE A 54 10.67 -13.47 9.76
CA ILE A 54 10.46 -14.63 8.90
C ILE A 54 11.73 -15.47 8.89
N THR A 55 11.63 -16.70 9.38
CA THR A 55 12.75 -17.65 9.47
C THR A 55 12.88 -18.54 8.23
N ALA A 56 11.84 -18.60 7.39
CA ALA A 56 11.86 -19.39 6.17
C ALA A 56 12.89 -18.83 5.17
N ASP A 57 13.69 -19.69 4.56
CA ASP A 57 14.75 -19.28 3.63
C ASP A 57 14.21 -19.07 2.20
N ILE A 58 13.30 -18.11 2.04
CA ILE A 58 12.54 -17.87 0.80
C ILE A 58 13.44 -17.40 -0.34
N PHE A 59 14.45 -16.60 -0.03
CA PHE A 59 15.27 -15.95 -1.03
C PHE A 59 16.62 -16.65 -1.25
N LYS A 60 16.84 -17.87 -0.73
CA LYS A 60 18.12 -18.60 -0.87
C LYS A 60 18.81 -18.48 -2.24
N PRO A 61 18.10 -18.60 -3.39
CA PRO A 61 18.78 -18.55 -4.67
C PRO A 61 19.39 -17.17 -5.02
N MET A 62 19.08 -16.09 -4.29
CA MET A 62 19.72 -14.78 -4.48
C MET A 62 21.01 -14.60 -3.67
N ASP A 63 21.36 -15.53 -2.78
CA ASP A 63 22.53 -15.39 -1.88
C ASP A 63 23.87 -15.60 -2.59
N GLY A 64 23.87 -15.89 -3.90
CA GLY A 64 25.10 -16.05 -4.67
C GLY A 64 25.96 -17.25 -4.23
N GLY A 65 25.35 -18.25 -3.58
CA GLY A 65 26.03 -19.42 -3.05
C GLY A 65 26.61 -19.23 -1.64
N ILE A 66 26.32 -18.11 -0.98
CA ILE A 66 26.65 -17.90 0.43
C ILE A 66 25.60 -18.60 1.28
N ASP A 67 26.02 -19.46 2.20
CA ASP A 67 25.14 -20.02 3.22
C ASP A 67 25.01 -19.03 4.38
N LEU A 68 23.86 -18.36 4.44
CA LEU A 68 23.54 -17.38 5.48
C LEU A 68 23.21 -18.06 6.81
N SER A 69 23.59 -17.42 7.92
CA SER A 69 23.13 -17.79 9.26
C SER A 69 21.61 -17.56 9.40
N PRO A 70 20.94 -18.20 10.37
CA PRO A 70 19.52 -17.94 10.64
C PRO A 70 19.20 -16.45 10.83
N GLU A 71 20.06 -15.71 11.51
CA GLU A 71 19.91 -14.27 11.75
C GLU A 71 20.08 -13.45 10.48
N GLU A 72 21.02 -13.84 9.60
CA GLU A 72 21.24 -13.21 8.30
C GLU A 72 20.05 -13.46 7.36
N ILE A 73 19.48 -14.67 7.37
CA ILE A 73 18.24 -15.00 6.65
C ILE A 73 17.09 -14.10 7.14
N MET A 74 16.90 -13.98 8.45
CA MET A 74 15.85 -13.12 9.02
C MET A 74 16.05 -11.64 8.64
N GLY A 75 17.30 -11.15 8.66
CA GLY A 75 17.64 -9.79 8.24
C GLY A 75 17.34 -9.55 6.76
N ARG A 76 17.79 -10.45 5.88
CA ARG A 76 17.51 -10.40 4.43
C ARG A 76 16.02 -10.45 4.14
N ASN A 77 15.29 -11.37 4.78
CA ASN A 77 13.84 -11.49 4.63
C ASN A 77 13.13 -10.21 5.08
N THR A 78 13.56 -9.62 6.20
CA THR A 78 13.02 -8.34 6.68
C THR A 78 13.22 -7.26 5.63
N TRP A 79 14.44 -7.10 5.09
CA TRP A 79 14.72 -6.06 4.09
C TRP A 79 13.97 -6.25 2.77
N ASN A 80 13.77 -7.51 2.34
CA ASN A 80 13.13 -7.81 1.06
C ASN A 80 11.60 -7.83 1.10
N LEU A 81 11.00 -8.24 2.23
CA LEU A 81 9.53 -8.38 2.35
C LEU A 81 8.86 -7.18 3.00
N TRP A 82 9.59 -6.39 3.80
CA TRP A 82 9.04 -5.16 4.34
C TRP A 82 9.08 -4.08 3.27
N SER A 83 8.05 -4.06 2.43
CA SER A 83 7.82 -2.97 1.51
C SER A 83 7.57 -1.67 2.27
N GLY A 84 8.24 -0.58 1.88
CA GLY A 84 7.92 0.74 2.42
C GLY A 84 6.48 1.12 2.08
N GLY A 85 5.68 1.41 3.10
CA GLY A 85 4.24 1.72 2.95
C GLY A 85 3.35 0.48 3.05
N ASN A 86 2.12 0.59 2.55
CA ASN A 86 1.15 -0.49 2.46
C ASN A 86 0.41 -0.40 1.12
N GLN A 87 -0.41 -1.40 0.80
CA GLN A 87 -1.21 -1.44 -0.41
C GLN A 87 -2.18 -0.25 -0.55
N HIS A 88 -2.66 0.36 0.55
CA HIS A 88 -3.43 1.60 0.47
C HIS A 88 -2.58 2.76 -0.05
N PHE A 89 -1.35 2.92 0.47
CA PHE A 89 -0.41 3.92 -0.02
C PHE A 89 -0.11 3.72 -1.52
N TRP A 90 0.21 2.49 -1.94
CA TRP A 90 0.57 2.21 -3.33
C TRP A 90 -0.62 2.31 -4.28
N ASN A 91 -1.83 1.90 -3.85
CA ASN A 91 -3.04 2.11 -4.64
C ASN A 91 -3.35 3.60 -4.82
N HIS A 92 -3.28 4.39 -3.74
CA HIS A 92 -3.48 5.83 -3.80
C HIS A 92 -2.42 6.52 -4.66
N ALA A 93 -1.14 6.19 -4.48
CA ALA A 93 -0.06 6.71 -5.30
C ALA A 93 -0.28 6.39 -6.78
N ALA A 94 -0.66 5.16 -7.13
CA ALA A 94 -0.92 4.79 -8.51
C ALA A 94 -2.11 5.58 -9.12
N GLN A 95 -3.21 5.73 -8.38
CA GLN A 95 -4.40 6.45 -8.84
C GLN A 95 -4.18 7.96 -8.98
N ASP A 96 -3.49 8.57 -8.02
CA ASP A 96 -3.32 10.02 -7.93
C ASP A 96 -2.04 10.52 -8.62
N SER A 97 -1.22 9.60 -9.14
CA SER A 97 -0.05 9.95 -9.95
C SER A 97 -0.38 10.44 -11.36
N TYR A 98 -1.66 10.44 -11.76
CA TYR A 98 -2.12 10.81 -13.11
C TYR A 98 -1.33 10.11 -14.24
N GLY A 99 -0.95 8.85 -14.02
CA GLY A 99 -0.25 8.02 -14.99
C GLY A 99 1.29 8.12 -14.95
N LEU A 100 1.88 8.79 -13.96
CA LEU A 100 3.34 8.74 -13.76
C LEU A 100 3.83 7.35 -13.36
N MET A 101 2.99 6.55 -12.71
CA MET A 101 3.29 5.15 -12.41
C MET A 101 2.11 4.25 -12.75
N ASP A 102 2.40 3.14 -13.43
CA ASP A 102 1.43 2.09 -13.73
C ASP A 102 2.02 0.76 -13.25
N LEU A 103 1.71 0.43 -11.99
CA LEU A 103 2.26 -0.73 -11.30
C LEU A 103 1.93 -2.04 -12.03
N LEU A 104 0.73 -2.15 -12.63
CA LEU A 104 0.33 -3.36 -13.33
C LEU A 104 1.08 -3.52 -14.66
N LYS A 105 1.26 -2.43 -15.42
CA LYS A 105 2.08 -2.48 -16.64
C LYS A 105 3.54 -2.80 -16.35
N MET A 106 4.09 -2.31 -15.24
CA MET A 106 5.48 -2.60 -14.83
C MET A 106 5.72 -4.09 -14.57
N LEU A 107 4.68 -4.82 -14.14
CA LEU A 107 4.72 -6.25 -13.85
C LEU A 107 4.44 -7.14 -15.08
N ASP A 108 3.86 -6.58 -16.14
CA ASP A 108 3.44 -7.34 -17.32
C ASP A 108 4.63 -7.76 -18.21
N ASN A 109 4.85 -9.08 -18.34
CA ASN A 109 5.92 -9.65 -19.16
C ASN A 109 5.82 -9.31 -20.66
N ARG A 110 4.64 -8.97 -21.18
CA ARG A 110 4.47 -8.57 -22.60
C ARG A 110 5.12 -7.21 -22.86
N LYS A 111 5.15 -6.33 -21.85
CA LYS A 111 5.74 -4.99 -21.93
C LYS A 111 7.19 -4.99 -21.45
N PHE A 112 7.44 -5.62 -20.31
CA PHE A 112 8.76 -5.69 -19.69
C PHE A 112 9.13 -7.14 -19.40
N PRO A 113 9.66 -7.87 -20.41
CA PRO A 113 10.03 -9.27 -20.26
C PRO A 113 11.01 -9.44 -19.10
N ARG A 114 10.82 -10.48 -18.28
CA ARG A 114 11.67 -10.78 -17.11
C ARG A 114 13.18 -10.68 -17.38
N GLY A 115 13.65 -11.15 -18.53
CA GLY A 115 15.06 -11.12 -18.92
C GLY A 115 15.62 -9.74 -19.29
N ALA A 116 14.77 -8.76 -19.59
CA ALA A 116 15.14 -7.39 -19.94
C ALA A 116 14.69 -6.36 -18.89
N ARG A 117 13.84 -6.77 -17.94
CA ARG A 117 13.18 -5.91 -16.95
C ARG A 117 14.16 -5.03 -16.16
N PHE A 118 15.25 -5.60 -15.66
CA PHE A 118 16.27 -4.83 -14.92
C PHE A 118 16.91 -3.74 -15.79
N LYS A 119 17.24 -4.06 -17.04
CA LYS A 119 17.83 -3.10 -17.98
C LYS A 119 16.88 -1.95 -18.30
N ILE A 120 15.57 -2.21 -18.37
CA ILE A 120 14.57 -1.23 -18.80
C ILE A 120 14.05 -0.40 -17.62
N LEU A 121 13.73 -1.05 -16.50
CA LEU A 121 13.04 -0.46 -15.35
C LEU A 121 13.89 -0.38 -14.08
N GLY A 122 15.03 -1.08 -14.02
CA GLY A 122 15.81 -1.23 -12.79
C GLY A 122 15.19 -2.19 -11.77
N LEU A 123 14.10 -2.89 -12.11
CA LEU A 123 13.44 -3.83 -11.20
C LEU A 123 14.16 -5.17 -11.15
N VAL A 124 14.24 -5.73 -9.95
CA VAL A 124 14.89 -7.01 -9.66
C VAL A 124 13.86 -8.14 -9.67
N ASN A 125 14.20 -9.26 -10.31
CA ASN A 125 13.31 -10.42 -10.33
C ASN A 125 13.40 -11.18 -9.01
N GLU A 126 12.25 -11.64 -8.51
CA GLU A 126 12.23 -12.52 -7.34
C GLU A 126 12.73 -13.94 -7.75
N PRO A 127 13.57 -14.59 -6.92
CA PRO A 127 13.96 -15.99 -7.13
C PRO A 127 12.78 -16.94 -6.99
N GLY A 128 12.88 -18.12 -7.61
CA GLY A 128 11.80 -19.12 -7.57
C GLY A 128 10.68 -18.86 -8.60
N PHE A 129 10.84 -17.85 -9.46
CA PHE A 129 9.91 -17.51 -10.52
C PHE A 129 10.52 -17.66 -11.92
N ARG A 130 9.64 -17.89 -12.90
CA ARG A 130 9.93 -17.92 -14.33
C ARG A 130 9.03 -16.95 -15.09
N THR A 131 9.37 -16.66 -16.34
CA THR A 131 8.54 -15.85 -17.23
C THR A 131 7.13 -16.43 -17.36
N ALA A 132 6.12 -15.56 -17.42
CA ALA A 132 4.73 -15.92 -17.70
C ALA A 132 4.59 -16.76 -18.97
N SER A 133 3.89 -17.89 -18.88
CA SER A 133 3.52 -18.73 -20.03
C SER A 133 2.08 -18.48 -20.49
N LYS A 134 1.24 -17.93 -19.61
CA LYS A 134 -0.17 -17.60 -19.85
C LYS A 134 -0.58 -16.39 -19.00
N PRO A 135 -1.68 -15.70 -19.35
CA PRO A 135 -2.29 -14.72 -18.47
C PRO A 135 -2.86 -15.37 -17.19
N ASP A 136 -2.90 -14.59 -16.12
CA ASP A 136 -3.61 -14.93 -14.88
C ASP A 136 -5.14 -14.73 -15.01
N GLU A 137 -5.87 -14.88 -13.91
CA GLU A 137 -7.34 -14.69 -13.88
C GLU A 137 -7.81 -13.26 -14.20
N PHE A 138 -6.88 -12.30 -14.16
CA PHE A 138 -7.08 -10.89 -14.50
C PHE A 138 -6.53 -10.56 -15.89
N GLY A 139 -6.02 -11.53 -16.66
CA GLY A 139 -5.43 -11.25 -17.97
C GLY A 139 -4.00 -10.70 -17.92
N LEU A 140 -3.38 -10.60 -16.73
CA LEU A 140 -2.03 -10.09 -16.55
C LEU A 140 -0.98 -11.19 -16.77
N TRP A 141 0.14 -10.82 -17.37
CA TRP A 141 1.25 -11.75 -17.63
C TRP A 141 2.32 -11.64 -16.54
N LEU A 142 1.95 -12.04 -15.34
CA LEU A 142 2.82 -12.02 -14.16
C LEU A 142 3.82 -13.19 -14.19
N ASP A 143 4.99 -12.98 -13.56
CA ASP A 143 5.97 -14.06 -13.40
C ASP A 143 5.33 -15.26 -12.67
N GLU A 144 5.59 -16.46 -13.16
CA GLU A 144 5.01 -17.69 -12.63
C GLU A 144 5.94 -18.31 -11.59
N GLN A 145 5.37 -18.66 -10.44
CA GLN A 145 6.07 -19.40 -9.42
C GLN A 145 6.42 -20.81 -9.93
N VAL A 146 7.70 -21.20 -9.81
CA VAL A 146 8.21 -22.50 -10.25
C VAL A 146 7.93 -23.57 -9.20
N GLU A 147 8.16 -23.22 -7.93
CA GLU A 147 7.94 -24.09 -6.77
C GLU A 147 7.08 -23.32 -5.75
N PRO A 148 6.16 -23.98 -5.04
CA PRO A 148 5.35 -23.32 -4.02
C PRO A 148 6.21 -22.52 -3.04
N GLU A 149 5.76 -21.32 -2.70
CA GLU A 149 6.43 -20.47 -1.71
C GLU A 149 6.64 -21.26 -0.40
N PRO A 150 7.85 -21.23 0.20
CA PRO A 150 8.10 -21.92 1.46
C PRO A 150 7.09 -21.50 2.53
N LYS A 151 6.62 -22.47 3.32
CA LYS A 151 5.72 -22.20 4.44
C LYS A 151 6.36 -21.18 5.38
N GLY A 152 5.65 -20.11 5.71
CA GLY A 152 6.12 -19.08 6.64
C GLY A 152 5.76 -17.65 6.25
N ILE A 153 5.29 -17.42 5.02
CA ILE A 153 4.72 -16.13 4.60
C ILE A 153 3.20 -16.17 4.77
N ASP A 154 2.65 -15.23 5.55
CA ASP A 154 1.21 -14.94 5.57
C ASP A 154 0.91 -13.92 4.47
N GLU A 155 0.23 -14.34 3.40
CA GLU A 155 -0.14 -13.47 2.28
C GLU A 155 -1.10 -12.34 2.71
N THR A 156 -1.81 -12.47 3.83
CA THR A 156 -2.65 -11.39 4.39
C THR A 156 -1.78 -10.23 4.88
N ILE A 157 -0.54 -10.53 5.27
CA ILE A 157 0.41 -9.57 5.83
C ILE A 157 1.35 -9.04 4.76
N TYR A 158 1.95 -9.94 3.97
CA TYR A 158 3.00 -9.61 3.01
C TYR A 158 2.53 -9.57 1.57
N GLY A 159 1.26 -9.87 1.30
CA GLY A 159 0.73 -10.03 -0.04
C GLY A 159 1.33 -11.25 -0.75
N LYS A 160 0.72 -11.62 -1.87
CA LYS A 160 1.24 -12.65 -2.77
C LYS A 160 2.36 -12.06 -3.64
N SER A 161 3.41 -12.83 -3.91
CA SER A 161 4.49 -12.38 -4.82
C SER A 161 3.97 -12.12 -6.23
N SER A 162 4.46 -11.06 -6.86
CA SER A 162 4.31 -10.85 -8.32
C SER A 162 5.46 -11.45 -9.14
N GLY A 163 6.45 -12.07 -8.48
CA GLY A 163 7.73 -12.50 -9.05
C GLY A 163 8.72 -11.36 -9.34
N VAL A 164 8.40 -10.14 -8.88
CA VAL A 164 9.30 -8.98 -8.89
C VAL A 164 9.56 -8.59 -7.44
N LEU A 165 10.84 -8.49 -7.07
CA LEU A 165 11.22 -8.22 -5.68
C LEU A 165 10.64 -6.87 -5.22
N GLY A 166 9.97 -6.89 -4.06
CA GLY A 166 9.33 -5.70 -3.46
C GLY A 166 7.95 -5.35 -4.01
N PHE A 167 7.46 -6.05 -5.04
CA PHE A 167 6.10 -5.89 -5.56
C PHE A 167 5.23 -7.05 -5.08
N ARG A 168 4.22 -6.73 -4.28
CA ARG A 168 3.31 -7.70 -3.68
C ARG A 168 1.87 -7.38 -4.06
N LEU A 169 1.07 -8.42 -4.25
CA LEU A 169 -0.31 -8.35 -4.70
C LEU A 169 -1.23 -8.61 -3.51
N PHE A 170 -2.20 -7.72 -3.33
CA PHE A 170 -3.21 -7.82 -2.29
C PHE A 170 -4.61 -7.88 -2.94
N PRO A 171 -5.57 -8.62 -2.34
CA PRO A 171 -6.96 -8.54 -2.76
C PRO A 171 -7.47 -7.11 -2.68
N ASN A 172 -8.17 -6.65 -3.70
CA ASN A 172 -8.82 -5.35 -3.69
C ASN A 172 -10.33 -5.54 -3.49
N PRO A 173 -10.91 -5.18 -2.32
CA PRO A 173 -12.34 -5.28 -2.07
C PRO A 173 -13.22 -4.51 -3.07
N GLU A 174 -12.67 -3.44 -3.67
CA GLU A 174 -13.36 -2.64 -4.67
C GLU A 174 -13.35 -3.27 -6.07
N PHE A 175 -12.56 -4.34 -6.29
CA PHE A 175 -12.58 -5.12 -7.52
C PHE A 175 -13.75 -6.11 -7.54
N ASN A 176 -14.96 -5.57 -7.43
CA ASN A 176 -16.22 -6.31 -7.48
C ASN A 176 -16.66 -6.66 -8.92
N ASP A 177 -17.83 -7.29 -9.08
CA ASP A 177 -18.36 -7.70 -10.38
C ASP A 177 -18.50 -6.52 -11.37
N GLU A 178 -18.87 -5.34 -10.89
CA GLU A 178 -18.98 -4.15 -11.73
C GLU A 178 -17.61 -3.63 -12.19
N ALA A 179 -16.61 -3.67 -11.33
CA ALA A 179 -15.23 -3.39 -11.70
C ALA A 179 -14.70 -4.42 -12.71
N ARG A 180 -14.97 -5.72 -12.48
CA ARG A 180 -14.58 -6.81 -13.36
C ARG A 180 -15.21 -6.68 -14.76
N LYS A 181 -16.45 -6.20 -14.88
CA LYS A 181 -17.08 -5.92 -16.20
C LYS A 181 -16.38 -4.79 -16.99
N LYS A 182 -15.75 -3.84 -16.30
CA LYS A 182 -15.04 -2.70 -16.91
C LYS A 182 -13.54 -2.97 -17.12
N TRP A 183 -13.06 -4.08 -16.57
CA TRP A 183 -11.69 -4.50 -16.61
C TRP A 183 -11.30 -5.01 -18.01
N ASN A 184 -10.08 -4.69 -18.41
CA ASN A 184 -9.46 -5.25 -19.61
C ASN A 184 -7.97 -5.45 -19.33
N GLY A 185 -7.57 -6.72 -19.21
CA GLY A 185 -6.20 -7.12 -18.92
C GLY A 185 -5.23 -6.91 -20.08
N ASP A 186 -5.70 -6.58 -21.29
CA ASP A 186 -4.86 -6.33 -22.47
C ASP A 186 -4.52 -4.86 -22.71
N ARG A 187 -4.87 -3.97 -21.77
CA ARG A 187 -4.68 -2.51 -21.87
C ARG A 187 -3.22 -2.04 -21.71
#